data_AF-A0A1I4NG63-F1
#
_entry.id   AF-A0A1I4NG63-F1
#
_cell.length_a   1.000
_cell.length_b   1.000
_cell.length_c   1.000
_cell.angle_alpha   90.00
_cell.angle_beta   90.00
_cell.angle_gamma   90.00
#
_symmetry.space_group_name_H-M   'P 1'
#
loop_
_entity.id
_entity.type
_entity.pdbx_description
1 polymer ?
#
loop_
_entity_poly.entity_id
_entity_poly.type
_entity_poly.pdbx_seq_one_letter_code
_entity_poly.pdbx_strand_id
1 'polypeptide(L)'
;MSTIGPEGRSFKSIAPEDLARLLKIARDDIADYFRRYPAKWGNFYRDRLLGIALCQGAADHYCGKRNGIQDFDVYAFFAEHPEQTWYAKRKVVRDFGDAKFGQSQSRPAFVGRRVDLLSRGLPAQPGDDFEHVLCSWLSSGATDSAKLLAQKSAVILAPEERLGFIIWPRPAE
;
A
#
# COMPACT_ATOMS: atom_id res chain seq x y z
N MET A 1 6.46 16.80 8.52
CA MET A 1 6.24 17.22 7.13
C MET A 1 7.47 16.80 6.32
N SER A 2 7.28 16.27 5.11
CA SER A 2 8.41 15.90 4.25
C SER A 2 9.24 17.14 3.91
N THR A 3 10.57 17.05 4.08
CA THR A 3 11.54 18.12 3.81
C THR A 3 11.89 18.24 2.33
N ILE A 4 11.31 17.40 1.46
CA ILE A 4 11.56 17.41 0.02
C ILE A 4 10.64 18.44 -0.66
N GLY A 5 11.27 19.43 -1.29
CA GLY A 5 10.58 20.46 -2.09
C GLY A 5 9.96 19.90 -3.37
N PRO A 6 9.24 20.74 -4.15
CA PRO A 6 8.57 20.33 -5.37
C PRO A 6 9.48 19.61 -6.38
N GLU A 7 10.75 20.01 -6.44
CA GLU A 7 11.79 19.45 -7.33
C GLU A 7 12.09 17.97 -7.10
N GLY A 8 11.82 17.45 -5.89
CA GLY A 8 11.99 16.03 -5.59
C GLY A 8 10.75 15.17 -5.88
N ARG A 9 9.66 15.77 -6.39
CA ARG A 9 8.39 15.07 -6.63
C ARG A 9 8.13 14.86 -8.11
N SER A 10 7.42 13.77 -8.42
CA SER A 10 6.87 13.53 -9.75
C SER A 10 5.44 14.04 -9.82
N PHE A 11 5.10 14.80 -10.86
CA PHE A 11 3.72 15.26 -11.10
C PHE A 11 3.05 14.52 -12.26
N LYS A 12 3.68 13.48 -12.80
CA LYS A 12 3.08 12.68 -13.87
C LYS A 12 1.86 11.93 -13.34
N SER A 13 0.86 11.76 -14.19
CA SER A 13 -0.35 11.01 -13.87
C SER A 13 -0.04 9.53 -13.66
N ILE A 14 -0.71 8.94 -12.67
CA ILE A 14 -0.69 7.51 -12.41
C ILE A 14 -1.82 6.87 -13.23
N ALA A 15 -1.46 5.97 -14.13
CA ALA A 15 -2.37 5.25 -15.01
C ALA A 15 -2.66 3.83 -14.44
N PRO A 16 -3.72 3.15 -14.91
CA PRO A 16 -4.07 1.80 -14.44
C PRO A 16 -2.91 0.79 -14.54
N GLU A 17 -2.05 0.89 -15.56
CA GLU A 17 -0.91 0.00 -15.75
C GLU A 17 0.16 0.21 -14.67
N ASP A 18 0.30 1.43 -14.15
CA ASP A 18 1.20 1.72 -13.03
C ASP A 18 0.67 1.08 -11.74
N LEU A 19 -0.66 1.12 -11.52
CA LEU A 19 -1.30 0.47 -10.38
C LEU A 19 -1.12 -1.05 -10.45
N ALA A 20 -1.31 -1.65 -11.63
CA ALA A 20 -1.06 -3.07 -11.86
C ALA A 20 0.41 -3.45 -11.61
N ARG A 21 1.36 -2.57 -11.98
CA ARG A 21 2.79 -2.77 -11.68
C ARG A 21 3.07 -2.70 -10.18
N LEU A 22 2.50 -1.74 -9.46
CA LEU A 22 2.63 -1.65 -8.00
C LEU A 22 2.07 -2.89 -7.31
N LEU A 23 0.92 -3.38 -7.77
CA LEU A 23 0.33 -4.64 -7.30
C LEU A 23 1.30 -5.80 -7.50
N LYS A 24 1.87 -5.94 -8.70
CA LYS A 24 2.84 -7.00 -9.00
C LYS A 24 4.04 -6.96 -8.05
N ILE A 25 4.63 -5.78 -7.87
CA ILE A 25 5.78 -5.58 -6.96
C ILE A 25 5.43 -6.03 -5.53
N ALA A 26 4.25 -5.65 -5.03
CA ALA A 26 3.79 -6.04 -3.70
C ALA A 26 3.59 -7.57 -3.57
N ARG A 27 2.97 -8.20 -4.58
CA ARG A 27 2.73 -9.65 -4.58
C ARG A 27 4.01 -10.47 -4.67
N ASP A 28 4.94 -10.07 -5.52
CA ASP A 28 6.24 -10.74 -5.65
C ASP A 28 6.98 -10.70 -4.29
N ASP A 29 6.93 -9.56 -3.59
CA ASP A 29 7.54 -9.40 -2.27
C ASP A 29 6.86 -10.23 -1.17
N ILE A 30 5.52 -10.30 -1.15
CA ILE A 30 4.76 -11.16 -0.23
C ILE A 30 5.08 -12.63 -0.49
N ALA A 31 5.03 -13.06 -1.75
CA ALA A 31 5.31 -14.44 -2.15
C ALA A 31 6.75 -14.84 -1.78
N ASP A 32 7.73 -13.97 -2.04
CA ASP A 32 9.11 -14.17 -1.62
C ASP A 32 9.25 -14.27 -0.10
N TYR A 33 8.58 -13.39 0.65
CA TYR A 33 8.63 -13.39 2.10
C TYR A 33 8.08 -14.69 2.70
N PHE A 34 6.94 -15.17 2.20
CA PHE A 34 6.36 -16.43 2.65
C PHE A 34 7.18 -17.65 2.22
N ARG A 35 7.91 -17.57 1.10
CA ARG A 35 8.86 -18.62 0.68
C ARG A 35 10.07 -18.69 1.61
N ARG A 36 10.61 -17.54 2.03
CA ARG A 36 11.77 -17.47 2.94
C ARG A 36 11.42 -17.82 4.39
N TYR A 37 10.18 -17.58 4.82
CA TYR A 37 9.74 -17.79 6.19
C TYR A 37 8.41 -18.57 6.27
N PRO A 38 8.35 -19.81 5.76
CA PRO A 38 7.11 -20.57 5.67
C PRO A 38 6.52 -20.87 7.05
N ALA A 39 7.32 -21.44 7.97
CA ALA A 39 6.86 -21.82 9.29
C ALA A 39 6.48 -20.63 10.20
N LYS A 40 7.09 -19.46 9.98
CA LYS A 40 6.86 -18.27 10.82
C LYS A 40 5.71 -17.40 10.32
N TRP A 41 5.54 -17.30 9.00
CA TRP A 41 4.58 -16.37 8.39
C TRP A 41 3.72 -17.02 7.33
N GLY A 42 4.33 -17.77 6.40
CA GLY A 42 3.62 -18.34 5.26
C GLY A 42 2.45 -19.25 5.66
N ASN A 43 2.65 -20.13 6.65
CA ASN A 43 1.63 -21.08 7.09
C ASN A 43 0.42 -20.40 7.77
N PHE A 44 0.63 -19.22 8.36
CA PHE A 44 -0.41 -18.51 9.11
C PHE A 44 -1.17 -17.48 8.26
N TYR A 45 -0.51 -16.89 7.25
CA TYR A 45 -1.00 -15.67 6.60
C TYR A 45 -1.22 -15.76 5.08
N ARG A 46 -0.82 -16.85 4.42
CA ARG A 46 -0.95 -16.98 2.97
C ARG A 46 -2.38 -16.77 2.48
N ASP A 47 -3.34 -17.35 3.18
CA ASP A 47 -4.77 -17.30 2.82
C ASP A 47 -5.54 -16.23 3.62
N ARG A 48 -4.80 -15.28 4.23
CA ARG A 48 -5.37 -14.21 5.06
C ARG A 48 -5.20 -12.82 4.45
N LEU A 49 -4.67 -12.71 3.23
CA LEU A 49 -4.57 -11.42 2.54
C LEU A 49 -6.00 -10.94 2.23
N LEU A 50 -6.42 -9.85 2.85
CA LEU A 50 -7.71 -9.20 2.58
C LEU A 50 -7.63 -8.35 1.32
N GLY A 51 -6.55 -7.59 1.18
CA GLY A 51 -6.36 -6.73 0.02
C GLY A 51 -5.06 -5.94 0.06
N ILE A 52 -4.81 -5.20 -1.01
CA ILE A 52 -3.64 -4.35 -1.18
C ILE A 52 -4.12 -2.98 -1.64
N ALA A 53 -3.56 -1.92 -1.06
CA ALA A 53 -3.91 -0.55 -1.43
C ALA A 53 -2.67 0.33 -1.61
N LEU A 54 -2.75 1.26 -2.56
CA LEU A 54 -1.91 2.44 -2.63
C LEU A 54 -2.42 3.45 -1.60
N CYS A 55 -1.54 3.96 -0.76
CA CYS A 55 -1.90 4.88 0.32
C CYS A 55 -1.10 6.19 0.24
N GLN A 56 -1.50 7.12 1.09
CA GLN A 56 -0.77 8.35 1.37
C GLN A 56 -0.60 9.27 0.16
N GLY A 57 0.60 9.84 -0.04
CA GLY A 57 0.82 10.94 -0.98
C GLY A 57 0.59 10.53 -2.43
N ALA A 58 1.00 9.33 -2.82
CA ALA A 58 0.76 8.83 -4.17
C ALA A 58 -0.72 8.58 -4.44
N ALA A 59 -1.46 8.05 -3.46
CA ALA A 59 -2.91 7.89 -3.55
C ALA A 59 -3.63 9.25 -3.66
N ASP A 60 -3.24 10.21 -2.83
CA ASP A 60 -3.73 11.59 -2.91
C ASP A 60 -3.54 12.19 -4.31
N HIS A 61 -2.36 12.00 -4.89
CA HIS A 61 -2.03 12.45 -6.23
C HIS A 61 -2.87 11.74 -7.30
N TYR A 62 -3.09 10.43 -7.17
CA TYR A 62 -4.01 9.68 -8.04
C TYR A 62 -5.44 10.24 -7.97
N CYS A 63 -5.91 10.60 -6.78
CA CYS A 63 -7.22 11.23 -6.56
C CYS A 63 -7.29 12.71 -7.00
N GLY A 64 -6.27 13.23 -7.70
CA GLY A 64 -6.27 14.57 -8.27
C GLY A 64 -5.73 15.68 -7.37
N LYS A 65 -5.17 15.35 -6.18
CA LYS A 65 -4.49 16.36 -5.36
C LYS A 65 -3.16 16.76 -6.01
N ARG A 66 -2.79 18.04 -5.91
CA ARG A 66 -1.59 18.61 -6.56
C ARG A 66 -0.30 18.39 -5.77
N ASN A 67 -0.25 17.41 -4.87
CA ASN A 67 0.92 17.18 -4.03
C ASN A 67 2.07 16.48 -4.78
N GLY A 68 1.82 15.78 -5.89
CA GLY A 68 2.84 14.99 -6.56
C GLY A 68 3.30 13.77 -5.75
N ILE A 69 4.16 12.97 -6.36
CA ILE A 69 4.62 11.66 -5.88
C ILE A 69 6.07 11.78 -5.41
N GLN A 70 6.29 11.58 -4.11
CA GLN A 70 7.63 11.46 -3.54
C GLN A 70 8.13 10.00 -3.65
N ASP A 71 7.25 9.08 -3.29
CA ASP A 71 7.38 7.63 -3.24
C ASP A 71 5.97 7.02 -3.35
N PHE A 72 5.91 5.71 -3.58
CA PHE A 72 4.67 4.94 -3.55
C PHE A 72 4.59 4.14 -2.25
N ASP A 73 3.64 4.46 -1.37
CA ASP A 73 3.35 3.65 -0.19
C ASP A 73 2.29 2.60 -0.53
N VAL A 74 2.69 1.33 -0.62
CA VAL A 74 1.80 0.22 -0.91
C VAL A 74 1.63 -0.63 0.35
N TYR A 75 0.41 -0.77 0.82
CA TYR A 75 0.06 -1.55 2.01
C TYR A 75 -0.64 -2.85 1.63
N ALA A 76 -0.15 -3.96 2.17
CA ALA A 76 -0.86 -5.24 2.20
C ALA A 76 -1.57 -5.42 3.55
N PHE A 77 -2.86 -5.71 3.51
CA PHE A 77 -3.68 -5.89 4.71
C PHE A 77 -4.07 -7.34 4.86
N PHE A 78 -3.79 -7.89 6.04
CA PHE A 78 -4.07 -9.27 6.37
C PHE A 78 -5.12 -9.34 7.47
N ALA A 79 -6.00 -10.33 7.43
CA ALA A 79 -6.79 -10.73 8.59
C ALA A 79 -5.84 -11.24 9.68
N GLU A 80 -5.99 -10.77 10.91
CA GLU A 80 -5.17 -11.22 12.05
C GLU A 80 -5.30 -12.74 12.27
N HIS A 81 -4.20 -13.37 12.69
CA HIS A 81 -4.20 -14.76 13.11
C HIS A 81 -4.21 -14.85 14.65
N PRO A 82 -5.09 -15.65 15.27
CA PRO A 82 -5.21 -15.71 16.74
C PRO A 82 -3.93 -16.18 17.44
N GLU A 83 -3.19 -17.10 16.81
CA GLU A 83 -1.96 -17.68 17.40
C GLU A 83 -0.67 -16.96 17.00
N GLN A 84 -0.69 -16.09 15.99
CA GLN A 84 0.52 -15.48 15.44
C GLN A 84 0.23 -14.04 15.04
N THR A 85 0.47 -13.08 15.92
CA THR A 85 0.28 -11.65 15.60
C THR A 85 1.18 -11.22 14.45
N TRP A 86 0.63 -10.46 13.50
CA TRP A 86 1.37 -9.98 12.34
C TRP A 86 2.46 -8.98 12.74
N TYR A 87 3.63 -9.07 12.09
CA TYR A 87 4.72 -8.15 12.34
C TYR A 87 4.47 -6.77 11.68
N ALA A 88 3.79 -5.89 12.41
CA ALA A 88 3.40 -4.55 11.96
C ALA A 88 4.57 -3.61 11.59
N LYS A 89 5.84 -3.99 11.83
CA LYS A 89 7.01 -3.16 11.48
C LYS A 89 7.71 -3.59 10.19
N ARG A 90 7.17 -4.58 9.45
CA ARG A 90 7.72 -4.96 8.15
C ARG A 90 7.57 -3.81 7.16
N LYS A 91 8.70 -3.22 6.78
CA LYS A 91 8.84 -2.27 5.68
C LYS A 91 9.94 -2.76 4.75
N VAL A 92 9.62 -2.89 3.47
CA VAL A 92 10.58 -3.26 2.43
C VAL A 92 10.56 -2.19 1.36
N VAL A 93 11.72 -1.86 0.81
CA VAL A 93 11.84 -0.87 -0.26
C VAL A 93 12.16 -1.58 -1.56
N ARG A 94 11.44 -1.24 -2.63
CA ARG A 94 11.64 -1.73 -3.98
C ARG A 94 11.71 -0.59 -4.98
N ASP A 95 12.31 -0.88 -6.12
CA ASP A 95 12.32 0.01 -7.27
C ASP A 95 11.02 -0.19 -8.06
N PHE A 96 10.38 0.91 -8.49
CA PHE A 96 9.29 0.85 -9.45
C PHE A 96 9.75 0.26 -10.80
N GLY A 97 11.05 0.39 -11.11
CA GLY A 97 11.69 -0.25 -12.27
C GLY A 97 11.32 0.38 -13.61
N ASP A 98 10.65 1.54 -13.59
CA ASP A 98 10.30 2.32 -14.76
C ASP A 98 10.60 3.81 -14.47
N ALA A 99 11.29 4.46 -15.40
CA ALA A 99 11.72 5.84 -15.26
C ALA A 99 10.59 6.87 -15.39
N LYS A 100 9.35 6.45 -15.69
CA LYS A 100 8.18 7.32 -15.85
C LYS A 100 8.10 8.37 -14.75
N PHE A 101 8.10 7.96 -13.49
CA PHE A 101 7.99 8.89 -12.36
C PHE A 101 9.34 9.49 -11.96
N GLY A 102 10.45 9.10 -12.57
CA GLY A 102 11.80 9.49 -12.20
C GLY A 102 12.24 8.90 -10.86
N GLN A 103 13.49 9.12 -10.49
CA GLN A 103 14.11 8.56 -9.29
C GLN A 103 13.75 9.35 -8.03
N SER A 104 13.59 8.66 -6.90
CA SER A 104 13.55 9.32 -5.60
C SER A 104 14.96 9.74 -5.20
N GLN A 105 15.16 10.99 -4.75
CA GLN A 105 16.47 11.49 -4.30
C GLN A 105 17.13 10.59 -3.24
N SER A 106 16.33 9.97 -2.36
CA SER A 106 16.82 9.03 -1.34
C SER A 106 17.34 7.69 -1.87
N ARG A 107 17.09 7.37 -3.15
CA ARG A 107 17.40 6.08 -3.80
C ARG A 107 17.94 6.31 -5.22
N PRO A 108 19.13 6.92 -5.37
CA PRO A 108 19.68 7.27 -6.68
C PRO A 108 20.05 6.06 -7.55
N ALA A 109 20.21 4.88 -6.95
CA ALA A 109 20.50 3.63 -7.67
C ALA A 109 19.27 2.97 -8.32
N PHE A 110 18.06 3.46 -8.06
CA PHE A 110 16.84 2.93 -8.67
C PHE A 110 16.65 3.47 -10.08
N VAL A 111 16.04 2.68 -10.97
CA VAL A 111 15.60 3.15 -12.29
C VAL A 111 14.38 4.04 -12.14
N GLY A 112 13.44 3.63 -11.30
CA GLY A 112 12.18 4.33 -11.06
C GLY A 112 12.08 4.96 -9.67
N ARG A 113 10.86 5.41 -9.36
CA ARG A 113 10.54 5.99 -8.06
C ARG A 113 10.56 4.90 -6.99
N ARG A 114 10.91 5.28 -5.76
CA ARG A 114 10.89 4.38 -4.60
C ARG A 114 9.47 3.86 -4.34
N VAL A 115 9.34 2.55 -4.15
CA VAL A 115 8.12 1.89 -3.67
C VAL A 115 8.39 1.35 -2.27
N ASP A 116 7.67 1.88 -1.28
CA ASP A 116 7.67 1.40 0.08
C ASP A 116 6.54 0.37 0.25
N LEU A 117 6.91 -0.88 0.50
CA LEU A 117 6.00 -1.99 0.75
C LEU A 117 5.83 -2.17 2.26
N LEU A 118 4.60 -1.99 2.73
CA LEU A 118 4.21 -2.09 4.13
C LEU A 118 3.12 -3.13 4.30
N SER A 119 2.88 -3.55 5.54
CA SER A 119 1.80 -4.50 5.83
C SER A 119 1.20 -4.30 7.22
N ARG A 120 -0.08 -4.65 7.36
CA ARG A 120 -0.82 -4.57 8.63
C ARG A 120 -1.72 -5.78 8.80
N GLY A 121 -1.81 -6.27 10.03
CA GLY A 121 -2.92 -7.11 10.46
C GLY A 121 -4.12 -6.22 10.80
N LEU A 122 -5.31 -6.64 10.41
CA LEU A 122 -6.59 -6.02 10.73
C LEU A 122 -7.43 -6.98 11.57
N PRO A 123 -8.21 -6.47 12.55
CA PRO A 123 -9.11 -7.29 13.36
C PRO A 123 -10.32 -7.74 12.52
N ALA A 124 -10.10 -8.75 11.68
CA ALA A 124 -11.03 -9.28 10.69
C ALA A 124 -10.77 -10.79 10.48
N GLN A 125 -11.69 -11.45 9.80
CA GLN A 125 -11.58 -12.86 9.40
C GLN A 125 -11.16 -13.01 7.93
N PRO A 126 -10.55 -14.14 7.55
CA PRO A 126 -10.29 -14.44 6.14
C PRO A 126 -11.59 -14.45 5.34
N GLY A 127 -11.61 -13.77 4.20
CA GLY A 127 -12.78 -13.66 3.33
C GLY A 127 -13.73 -12.52 3.67
N ASP A 128 -13.49 -11.77 4.75
CA ASP A 128 -14.25 -10.54 5.02
C ASP A 128 -14.06 -9.51 3.89
N ASP A 129 -15.09 -8.70 3.66
CA ASP A 129 -15.07 -7.63 2.68
C ASP A 129 -13.97 -6.60 3.01
N PHE A 130 -12.96 -6.54 2.15
CA PHE A 130 -11.80 -5.67 2.33
C PHE A 130 -12.17 -4.18 2.40
N GLU A 131 -13.13 -3.74 1.58
CA GLU A 131 -13.58 -2.35 1.55
C GLU A 131 -14.21 -1.96 2.88
N HIS A 132 -15.13 -2.79 3.36
CA HIS A 132 -15.80 -2.59 4.63
C HIS A 132 -14.81 -2.60 5.80
N VAL A 133 -13.95 -3.62 5.87
CA VAL A 133 -12.98 -3.79 6.95
C VAL A 133 -12.00 -2.62 7.01
N LEU A 134 -11.42 -2.22 5.87
CA LEU A 134 -10.44 -1.13 5.86
C LEU A 134 -11.10 0.21 6.21
N CYS A 135 -12.28 0.52 5.65
CA CYS A 135 -13.00 1.74 6.01
C CYS A 135 -13.34 1.79 7.51
N SER A 136 -13.81 0.68 8.08
CA SER A 136 -14.13 0.58 9.51
C SER A 136 -12.87 0.81 10.37
N TRP A 137 -11.76 0.16 10.03
CA TRP A 137 -10.50 0.33 10.74
C TRP A 137 -9.95 1.75 10.65
N LEU A 138 -9.94 2.37 9.46
CA LEU A 138 -9.52 3.76 9.28
C LEU A 138 -10.41 4.74 10.05
N SER A 139 -11.74 4.55 10.02
CA SER A 139 -12.70 5.39 10.73
C SER A 139 -12.56 5.28 12.25
N SER A 140 -12.28 4.07 12.76
CA SER A 140 -12.12 3.85 14.20
C SER A 140 -10.96 4.65 14.80
N GLY A 141 -9.91 4.90 14.01
CA GLY A 141 -8.68 5.53 14.50
C GLY A 141 -8.03 4.78 15.66
N ALA A 142 -8.29 3.47 15.82
CA ALA A 142 -7.87 2.71 17.00
C ALA A 142 -6.35 2.57 17.15
N THR A 143 -5.59 2.76 16.06
CA THR A 143 -4.12 2.70 16.06
C THR A 143 -3.53 3.95 15.43
N ASP A 144 -2.28 4.30 15.77
CA ASP A 144 -1.60 5.43 15.13
C ASP A 144 -1.47 5.25 13.61
N SER A 145 -1.31 4.00 13.14
CA SER A 145 -1.32 3.70 11.70
C SER A 145 -2.67 4.02 11.07
N ALA A 146 -3.78 3.66 11.72
CA ALA A 146 -5.13 4.01 11.25
C ALA A 146 -5.32 5.52 11.19
N LYS A 147 -4.99 6.23 12.28
CA LYS A 147 -5.11 7.70 12.36
C LYS A 147 -4.29 8.41 11.28
N LEU A 148 -3.07 7.93 11.00
CA LEU A 148 -2.19 8.53 10.00
C LEU A 148 -2.63 8.20 8.57
N LEU A 149 -3.07 6.97 8.30
CA LEU A 149 -3.57 6.58 6.99
C LEU A 149 -4.90 7.28 6.66
N ALA A 150 -5.79 7.43 7.64
CA ALA A 150 -7.09 8.07 7.46
C ALA A 150 -7.00 9.56 7.06
N GLN A 151 -5.85 10.22 7.27
CA GLN A 151 -5.62 11.62 6.86
C GLN A 151 -5.43 11.80 5.34
N LYS A 152 -5.22 10.71 4.60
CA LYS A 152 -4.91 10.73 3.18
C LYS A 152 -5.70 9.68 2.43
N SER A 153 -5.67 9.76 1.11
CA SER A 153 -6.43 8.83 0.28
C SER A 153 -5.84 7.41 0.35
N ALA A 154 -6.70 6.43 0.09
CA ALA A 154 -6.32 5.07 -0.22
C ALA A 154 -7.04 4.62 -1.49
N VAL A 155 -6.35 3.84 -2.31
CA VAL A 155 -6.81 3.36 -3.62
C VAL A 155 -6.53 1.87 -3.71
N ILE A 156 -7.52 1.08 -4.11
CA ILE A 156 -7.42 -0.38 -4.19
C ILE A 156 -6.45 -0.78 -5.30
N LEU A 157 -5.55 -1.70 -4.95
CA LEU A 157 -4.72 -2.45 -5.89
C LEU A 157 -5.17 -3.91 -5.99
N ALA A 158 -5.55 -4.52 -4.88
CA ALA A 158 -6.20 -5.82 -4.83
C ALA A 158 -7.40 -5.77 -3.88
N PRO A 159 -8.54 -6.39 -4.24
CA PRO A 159 -8.70 -7.30 -5.38
C PRO A 159 -8.77 -6.60 -6.75
N GLU A 160 -8.35 -7.28 -7.83
CA GLU A 160 -8.11 -6.68 -9.16
C GLU A 160 -9.37 -6.17 -9.84
N GLU A 161 -10.51 -6.80 -9.60
CA GLU A 161 -11.83 -6.36 -10.08
C GLU A 161 -12.18 -4.94 -9.59
N ARG A 162 -11.49 -4.44 -8.57
CA ARG A 162 -11.64 -3.10 -8.00
C ARG A 162 -10.36 -2.26 -8.15
N LEU A 163 -9.43 -2.65 -9.02
CA LEU A 163 -8.18 -1.92 -9.25
C LEU A 163 -8.44 -0.43 -9.59
N GLY A 164 -7.83 0.48 -8.82
CA GLY A 164 -8.00 1.92 -8.98
C GLY A 164 -9.21 2.52 -8.25
N PHE A 165 -10.04 1.70 -7.60
CA PHE A 165 -11.16 2.22 -6.81
C PHE A 165 -10.67 2.99 -5.58
N ILE A 166 -11.23 4.18 -5.35
CA ILE A 166 -10.90 5.02 -4.19
C ILE A 166 -11.70 4.51 -2.99
N ILE A 167 -11.02 3.79 -2.09
CA ILE A 167 -11.62 3.20 -0.88
C ILE A 167 -11.70 4.22 0.27
N TRP A 168 -10.83 5.23 0.28
CA TRP A 168 -10.80 6.24 1.33
C TRP A 168 -10.31 7.61 0.84
N PRO A 169 -10.93 8.73 1.27
CA PRO A 169 -12.26 8.77 1.87
C PRO A 169 -13.29 8.17 0.90
N ARG A 170 -14.41 7.65 1.41
CA ARG A 170 -15.45 7.11 0.53
C ARG A 170 -15.89 8.20 -0.45
N PRO A 171 -15.97 7.91 -1.77
CA PRO A 171 -16.63 8.80 -2.71
C PRO A 171 -18.04 9.11 -2.21
N ALA A 172 -18.52 10.33 -2.45
CA ALA A 172 -19.94 10.61 -2.25
C ALA A 172 -20.75 9.68 -3.17
N GLU A 173 -21.77 9.00 -2.61
CA GLU A 173 -22.72 8.18 -3.36
C GLU A 173 -23.52 8.99 -4.38
#